data_AF-A0A2M7VZ56-F1
#
_entry.id   AF-A0A2M7VZ56-F1
#
_cell.length_a   1.000
_cell.length_b   1.000
_cell.length_c   1.000
_cell.angle_alpha   90.00
_cell.angle_beta   90.00
_cell.angle_gamma   90.00
#
_symmetry.space_group_name_H-M   'P 1'
#
loop_
_entity.id
_entity.type
_entity.pdbx_description
1 polymer ?
#
loop_
_entity_poly.entity_id
_entity_poly.type
_entity_poly.pdbx_seq_one_letter_code
_entity_poly.pdbx_strand_id
1 'polypeptide(L)'
;MKTGLKKAGFTLIELIVSVSIMAIIVGIFLANYYGSEPQSQLINATSALMRDLRLAQTRGAAGVNYGHDPSPGWGINMASGTSAYWLFADINGDHVYNTSTESSTVKGSREIILPAG
;
A
#
# COMPACT_ATOMS: atom_id res chain seq x y z
N MET A 1 -68.02 24.32 -6.12
CA MET A 1 -67.74 23.59 -4.86
C MET A 1 -66.35 22.99 -4.99
N LYS A 2 -65.35 23.52 -4.27
CA LYS A 2 -63.94 23.10 -4.39
C LYS A 2 -63.70 21.91 -3.46
N THR A 3 -63.52 20.72 -4.02
CA THR A 3 -63.16 19.51 -3.27
C THR A 3 -61.69 19.60 -2.87
N GLY A 4 -61.44 19.80 -1.57
CA GLY A 4 -60.09 19.81 -1.04
C GLY A 4 -59.45 18.42 -1.17
N LEU A 5 -58.33 18.32 -1.88
CA LEU A 5 -57.50 17.12 -1.88
C LEU A 5 -57.06 16.81 -0.45
N LYS A 6 -57.49 15.67 0.10
CA LYS A 6 -56.95 15.17 1.37
C LYS A 6 -55.47 14.83 1.14
N LYS A 7 -54.57 15.59 1.77
CA LYS A 7 -53.16 15.20 1.87
C LYS A 7 -53.11 13.98 2.80
N ALA A 8 -52.93 12.79 2.23
CA ALA A 8 -52.67 11.60 3.01
C ALA A 8 -51.29 11.74 3.67
N GLY A 9 -51.26 11.69 5.00
CA GLY A 9 -50.01 11.63 5.76
C GLY A 9 -49.41 10.22 5.69
N PHE A 10 -48.13 10.11 6.01
CA PHE A 10 -47.42 8.83 6.08
C PHE A 10 -47.97 7.99 7.23
N THR A 11 -48.23 6.71 6.99
CA THR A 11 -48.71 5.80 8.03
C THR A 11 -47.56 5.29 8.91
N LEU A 12 -47.89 4.88 10.14
CA LEU A 12 -46.93 4.30 11.08
C LEU A 12 -46.29 3.02 10.52
N ILE A 13 -47.06 2.21 9.80
CA ILE A 13 -46.56 0.98 9.19
C ILE A 13 -45.60 1.26 8.04
N GLU A 14 -45.86 2.28 7.21
CA GLU A 14 -44.94 2.69 6.15
C GLU A 14 -43.60 3.19 6.73
N LEU A 15 -43.62 3.87 7.89
CA LEU A 15 -42.41 4.30 8.58
C LEU A 15 -41.56 3.10 9.03
N ILE A 16 -42.19 2.12 9.67
CA ILE A 16 -41.51 0.92 10.17
C ILE A 16 -40.90 0.14 9.01
N VAL A 17 -41.66 -0.07 7.92
CA VAL A 17 -41.17 -0.77 6.73
C VAL A 17 -40.01 -0.01 6.09
N SER A 18 -40.10 1.31 5.97
CA SER A 18 -39.03 2.14 5.39
C SER A 18 -37.73 2.07 6.20
N VAL A 19 -37.83 2.20 7.53
CA VAL A 19 -36.66 2.09 8.43
C VAL A 19 -36.07 0.68 8.38
N SER A 20 -36.91 -0.35 8.28
CA SER A 20 -36.47 -1.75 8.15
C SER A 20 -35.69 -1.97 6.85
N ILE A 21 -36.19 -1.44 5.73
CA ILE A 21 -35.50 -1.51 4.43
C ILE A 21 -34.16 -0.76 4.50
N MET A 22 -34.13 0.45 5.09
CA MET A 22 -32.87 1.20 5.28
C MET A 22 -31.86 0.41 6.12
N ALA A 23 -32.30 -0.21 7.22
CA ALA A 23 -31.42 -0.99 8.09
C ALA A 23 -30.82 -2.21 7.36
N ILE A 24 -31.63 -2.92 6.55
CA ILE A 24 -31.15 -4.05 5.74
C ILE A 24 -30.11 -3.58 4.72
N ILE A 25 -30.39 -2.49 4.00
CA ILE A 25 -29.47 -1.94 2.99
C ILE A 25 -28.14 -1.54 3.65
N VAL A 26 -28.19 -0.82 4.78
CA VAL A 26 -26.99 -0.43 5.54
C VAL A 26 -26.20 -1.66 6.01
N GLY A 27 -26.88 -2.70 6.48
CA GLY A 27 -26.24 -3.95 6.90
C GLY A 27 -25.47 -4.63 5.77
N ILE A 28 -26.03 -4.68 4.55
CA ILE A 28 -25.37 -5.25 3.37
C ILE A 28 -24.13 -4.43 2.97
N PHE A 29 -24.21 -3.10 3.03
CA PHE A 29 -23.06 -2.24 2.72
C PHE A 29 -21.91 -2.44 3.71
N LEU A 30 -22.20 -2.50 5.00
CA LEU A 30 -21.18 -2.72 6.03
C LEU A 30 -20.53 -4.10 5.90
N ALA A 31 -21.31 -5.14 5.58
CA ALA A 31 -20.77 -6.49 5.40
C ALA A 31 -19.77 -6.57 4.23
N ASN A 32 -20.01 -5.85 3.14
CA ASN A 32 -19.10 -5.83 1.98
C ASN A 32 -17.82 -5.01 2.20
N TYR A 33 -17.82 -4.04 3.11
CA TYR A 33 -16.68 -3.15 3.33
C TYR A 33 -15.46 -3.86 3.93
N TYR A 34 -15.65 -4.91 4.74
CA TYR A 34 -14.56 -5.60 5.44
C TYR A 34 -13.76 -6.60 4.59
N GLY A 35 -14.07 -6.78 3.30
CA GLY A 35 -13.49 -7.85 2.48
C GLY A 35 -12.23 -7.52 1.68
N SER A 36 -11.73 -6.28 1.68
CA SER A 36 -10.76 -5.81 0.65
C SER A 36 -9.32 -5.55 1.13
N GLU A 37 -8.98 -5.87 2.37
CA GLU A 37 -7.66 -5.51 2.94
C GLU A 37 -6.47 -6.29 2.34
N PRO A 38 -6.47 -7.63 2.25
CA PRO A 38 -5.25 -8.37 1.89
C PRO A 38 -4.80 -8.13 0.44
N GLN A 39 -5.74 -8.06 -0.49
CA GLN A 39 -5.44 -7.83 -1.90
C GLN A 39 -4.89 -6.41 -2.13
N SER A 40 -5.46 -5.41 -1.46
CA SER A 40 -4.98 -4.03 -1.55
C SER A 40 -3.55 -3.90 -1.02
N GLN A 41 -3.26 -4.55 0.11
CA GLN A 41 -1.92 -4.57 0.69
C GLN A 41 -0.88 -5.20 -0.24
N LEU A 42 -1.20 -6.32 -0.89
CA LEU A 42 -0.29 -6.97 -1.85
C LEU A 42 -0.03 -6.10 -3.08
N ILE A 43 -1.06 -5.44 -3.62
CA ILE A 43 -0.93 -4.53 -4.76
C ILE A 43 -0.05 -3.33 -4.39
N ASN A 44 -0.23 -2.78 -3.19
CA ASN A 44 0.56 -1.66 -2.69
C ASN A 44 2.03 -2.06 -2.47
N ALA A 45 2.27 -3.25 -1.90
CA ALA A 45 3.60 -3.81 -1.70
C ALA A 45 4.34 -4.00 -3.03
N THR A 46 3.67 -4.62 -4.01
CA THR A 46 4.22 -4.84 -5.36
C THR A 46 4.54 -3.51 -6.04
N SER A 47 3.64 -2.53 -5.92
CA SER A 47 3.83 -1.19 -6.48
C SER A 47 5.01 -0.45 -5.83
N ALA A 48 5.22 -0.61 -4.53
CA ALA A 48 6.38 -0.07 -3.83
C ALA A 48 7.68 -0.70 -4.32
N LEU A 49 7.73 -2.03 -4.41
CA LEU A 49 8.90 -2.76 -4.90
C LEU A 49 9.27 -2.35 -6.32
N MET A 50 8.29 -2.22 -7.22
CA MET A 50 8.56 -1.78 -8.60
C MET A 50 9.14 -0.37 -8.67
N ARG A 51 8.68 0.56 -7.80
CA ARG A 51 9.23 1.92 -7.74
C ARG A 51 10.67 1.91 -7.27
N ASP A 52 10.96 1.16 -6.21
CA ASP A 52 12.30 1.10 -5.64
C ASP A 52 13.27 0.34 -6.56
N LEU A 53 12.80 -0.66 -7.32
CA LEU A 53 13.61 -1.33 -8.33
C LEU A 53 14.01 -0.38 -9.46
N ARG A 54 13.06 0.42 -9.96
CA ARG A 54 13.36 1.46 -10.96
C ARG A 54 14.28 2.53 -10.42
N LEU A 55 14.14 2.87 -9.13
CA LEU A 55 15.05 3.78 -8.46
C LEU A 55 16.47 3.22 -8.41
N ALA A 56 16.64 1.94 -8.05
CA ALA A 56 17.94 1.26 -8.09
C ALA A 56 18.56 1.31 -9.50
N GLN A 57 17.80 0.95 -10.52
CA GLN A 57 18.25 0.99 -11.93
C GLN A 57 18.67 2.40 -12.35
N THR A 58 17.87 3.41 -12.01
CA THR A 58 18.16 4.82 -12.35
C THR A 58 19.40 5.30 -11.63
N ARG A 59 19.57 4.96 -10.34
CA ARG A 59 20.75 5.33 -9.55
C ARG A 59 22.01 4.64 -10.05
N GLY A 60 21.93 3.36 -10.42
CA GLY A 60 23.02 2.62 -11.04
C GLY A 60 23.44 3.24 -12.37
N ALA A 61 22.48 3.52 -13.26
CA ALA A 61 22.75 4.13 -14.56
C ALA A 61 23.33 5.56 -14.46
N ALA A 62 22.91 6.33 -13.45
CA ALA A 62 23.40 7.67 -13.19
C ALA A 62 24.72 7.70 -12.39
N GLY A 63 25.24 6.55 -11.93
CA GLY A 63 26.44 6.48 -11.10
C GLY A 63 26.29 7.23 -9.78
N VAL A 64 25.12 7.16 -9.14
CA VAL A 64 24.85 7.88 -7.88
C VAL A 64 25.74 7.32 -6.78
N ASN A 65 26.46 8.20 -6.10
CA ASN A 65 27.35 7.83 -5.00
C ASN A 65 26.59 7.35 -3.76
N TYR A 66 27.24 6.50 -2.98
CA TYR A 66 26.78 6.05 -1.68
C TYR A 66 27.39 6.92 -0.57
N GLY A 67 26.69 8.00 -0.23
CA GLY A 67 27.26 9.08 0.59
C GLY A 67 28.42 9.75 -0.15
N HIS A 68 29.64 9.61 0.37
CA HIS A 68 30.86 10.10 -0.27
C HIS A 68 31.59 9.02 -1.08
N ASP A 69 31.17 7.77 -0.98
CA ASP A 69 31.82 6.65 -1.64
C ASP A 69 31.25 6.47 -3.06
N PRO A 70 32.09 6.35 -4.10
CA PRO A 70 31.60 6.03 -5.44
C PRO A 70 30.94 4.64 -5.43
N SER A 71 29.76 4.53 -6.03
CA SER A 71 29.02 3.27 -6.12
C SER A 71 29.04 2.73 -7.54
N PRO A 72 29.69 1.59 -7.82
CA PRO A 72 29.63 0.95 -9.13
C PRO A 72 28.22 0.47 -9.50
N GLY A 73 27.34 0.21 -8.54
CA GLY A 73 25.97 -0.24 -8.81
C GLY A 73 24.98 0.03 -7.68
N TRP A 74 23.70 -0.18 -7.96
CA TRP A 74 22.61 -0.14 -6.98
C TRP A 74 21.72 -1.37 -7.15
N GLY A 75 21.27 -1.95 -6.05
CA GLY A 75 20.56 -3.22 -6.03
C GLY A 75 19.46 -3.29 -4.98
N ILE A 76 18.66 -4.36 -5.08
CA ILE A 76 17.66 -4.73 -4.07
C ILE A 76 18.00 -6.11 -3.53
N ASN A 77 18.01 -6.24 -2.21
CA ASN A 77 18.14 -7.51 -1.52
C ASN A 77 16.83 -7.85 -0.81
N MET A 78 16.35 -9.08 -1.03
CA MET A 78 15.20 -9.65 -0.34
C MET A 78 15.68 -10.89 0.41
N ALA A 79 15.65 -10.85 1.73
CA ALA A 79 16.02 -11.99 2.56
C ALA A 79 14.79 -12.89 2.81
N SER A 80 14.98 -14.20 2.68
CA SER A 80 13.93 -15.16 3.01
C SER A 80 13.53 -15.06 4.49
N GLY A 81 12.24 -15.22 4.78
CA GLY A 81 11.72 -15.12 6.15
C GLY A 81 11.64 -13.69 6.71
N THR A 82 11.89 -12.67 5.88
CA THR A 82 11.72 -11.26 6.26
C THR A 82 10.55 -10.64 5.52
N SER A 83 9.82 -9.75 6.19
CA SER A 83 8.79 -8.90 5.58
C SER A 83 9.40 -7.56 5.16
N ALA A 84 10.63 -7.58 4.66
CA ALA A 84 11.35 -6.37 4.28
C ALA A 84 12.30 -6.63 3.12
N TYR A 85 12.71 -5.55 2.47
CA TYR A 85 13.80 -5.58 1.51
C TYR A 85 14.69 -4.36 1.68
N TRP A 86 15.94 -4.49 1.23
CA TRP A 86 16.94 -3.44 1.29
C TRP A 86 17.24 -2.92 -0.10
N LEU A 87 17.09 -1.62 -0.30
CA LEU A 87 17.68 -0.89 -1.40
C LEU A 87 19.08 -0.48 -0.97
N PHE A 88 20.10 -0.93 -1.68
CA PHE A 88 21.50 -0.71 -1.32
C PHE A 88 22.35 -0.30 -2.52
N ALA A 89 23.49 0.31 -2.22
CA ALA A 89 24.55 0.59 -3.17
C ALA A 89 25.58 -0.54 -3.05
N ASP A 90 25.93 -1.15 -4.17
CA ASP A 90 26.98 -2.16 -4.26
C ASP A 90 28.32 -1.43 -4.33
N ILE A 91 29.08 -1.45 -3.23
CA ILE A 91 30.34 -0.67 -3.12
C ILE A 91 31.58 -1.50 -3.45
N ASN A 92 31.49 -2.82 -3.36
CA ASN A 92 32.60 -3.75 -3.56
C ASN A 92 32.51 -4.47 -4.93
N GLY A 93 31.42 -4.28 -5.67
CA GLY A 93 31.19 -4.82 -7.00
C GLY A 93 30.83 -6.31 -7.02
N ASP A 94 30.44 -6.90 -5.88
CA ASP A 94 30.12 -8.33 -5.79
C ASP A 94 28.65 -8.64 -6.07
N HIS A 95 27.82 -7.60 -6.28
CA HIS A 95 26.38 -7.70 -6.52
C HIS A 95 25.59 -8.36 -5.38
N VAL A 96 26.17 -8.41 -4.18
CA VAL A 96 25.60 -9.03 -2.99
C VAL A 96 25.52 -7.99 -1.87
N TYR A 97 24.35 -7.90 -1.25
CA TYR A 97 24.16 -6.99 -0.13
C TYR A 97 25.01 -7.38 1.08
N ASN A 98 25.86 -6.46 1.53
CA ASN A 98 26.72 -6.63 2.68
C ASN A 98 26.27 -5.77 3.86
N THR A 99 25.77 -6.42 4.92
CA THR A 99 25.18 -5.72 6.08
C THR A 99 26.19 -4.84 6.85
N SER A 100 27.48 -5.16 6.78
CA SER A 100 28.54 -4.45 7.48
C SER A 100 28.92 -3.11 6.82
N THR A 101 28.73 -2.97 5.51
CA THR A 101 29.21 -1.81 4.74
C THR A 101 28.11 -1.10 3.95
N GLU A 102 27.03 -1.79 3.58
CA GLU A 102 26.00 -1.32 2.66
C GLU A 102 24.62 -1.14 3.33
N SER A 103 24.52 -1.43 4.62
CA SER A 103 23.32 -1.20 5.45
C SER A 103 23.21 0.24 5.98
N SER A 104 24.16 1.12 5.65
CA SER A 104 24.17 2.49 6.17
C SER A 104 23.04 3.35 5.57
N THR A 105 22.01 3.61 6.37
CA THR A 105 20.91 4.50 5.99
C THR A 105 21.37 5.93 5.72
N VAL A 106 22.41 6.37 6.42
CA VAL A 106 23.04 7.70 6.24
C VAL A 106 23.68 7.84 4.86
N LYS A 107 24.22 6.76 4.30
CA LYS A 107 24.87 6.76 2.97
C LYS A 107 23.88 6.53 1.81
N GLY A 108 22.61 6.27 2.12
CA GLY A 108 21.55 6.13 1.12
C GLY A 108 20.92 4.75 1.01
N SER A 109 21.33 3.80 1.86
CA SER A 109 20.64 2.51 2.00
C SER A 109 19.26 2.73 2.60
N ARG A 110 18.30 1.90 2.23
CA ARG A 110 16.94 1.98 2.78
C ARG A 110 16.39 0.60 3.00
N GLU A 111 15.90 0.36 4.21
CA GLU A 111 15.02 -0.76 4.53
C GLU A 111 13.57 -0.35 4.24
N ILE A 112 12.85 -1.21 3.52
CA ILE A 112 11.44 -1.03 3.22
C ILE A 112 10.67 -2.22 3.78
N ILE A 113 9.80 -1.93 4.76
CA ILE A 113 8.94 -2.92 5.40
C ILE A 113 7.72 -3.14 4.50
N LEU A 114 7.48 -4.41 4.17
CA LEU A 114 6.30 -4.87 3.44
C LEU A 114 5.11 -4.99 4.41
N PRO A 115 3.88 -4.69 3.95
CA PRO A 115 2.67 -4.95 4.73
C PRO A 115 2.60 -6.42 5.16
N ALA A 116 2.08 -6.66 6.37
CA ALA A 116 1.79 -8.01 6.83
C ALA A 116 0.65 -8.59 5.99
N GLY A 117 0.91 -9.72 5.33
CA GLY A 117 -0.08 -10.44 4.53
C GLY A 117 -1.11 -11.18 5.38
#